data_AF-A0A6P0KAH5-F1
#
_entry.id   AF-A0A6P0KAH5-F1
#
_cell.length_a   1.000
_cell.length_b   1.000
_cell.length_c   1.000
_cell.angle_alpha   90.00
_cell.angle_beta   90.00
_cell.angle_gamma   90.00
#
_symmetry.space_group_name_H-M   'P 1'
#
loop_
_entity.id
_entity.type
_entity.pdbx_description
1 polymer ?
#
loop_
_entity_poly.entity_id
_entity_poly.type
_entity_poly.pdbx_seq_one_letter_code
_entity_poly.pdbx_strand_id
1 'polypeptide(L)'
;MANIRIEGEDLLLNGYFIKNESSASNGKYIGLLEPGNLTPGATGTASYNFSGTAGTYDIVIAYYDENDGVGQLELQVDNNSVESWALNENTGTGAANNQSLR
;
A
#
# COMPACT_ATOMS: atom_id res chain seq x y z
N MET A 1 16.88 11.68 -13.60
CA MET A 1 17.15 10.88 -12.39
C MET A 1 16.48 9.53 -12.59
N ALA A 2 17.09 8.43 -12.11
CA ALA A 2 16.49 7.12 -12.22
C ALA A 2 15.43 6.96 -11.12
N ASN A 3 14.25 6.46 -11.47
CA ASN A 3 13.19 6.19 -10.50
C ASN A 3 13.54 4.87 -9.80
N ILE A 4 13.57 4.88 -8.47
CA ILE A 4 13.65 3.65 -7.67
C ILE A 4 12.22 3.16 -7.48
N ARG A 5 11.94 1.96 -7.97
CA ARG A 5 10.62 1.33 -7.84
C ARG A 5 10.75 0.10 -6.95
N ILE A 6 9.86 0.02 -5.97
CA ILE A 6 9.79 -1.08 -5.01
C ILE A 6 8.34 -1.58 -5.06
N GLU A 7 8.16 -2.86 -5.34
CA GLU A 7 6.81 -3.45 -5.37
C GLU A 7 6.34 -3.73 -3.94
N GLY A 8 5.04 -3.58 -3.70
CA GLY A 8 4.46 -3.87 -2.38
C GLY A 8 4.67 -5.33 -1.96
N GLU A 9 4.58 -6.25 -2.92
CA GLU A 9 4.79 -7.69 -2.70
C GLU A 9 6.23 -8.09 -2.39
N ASP A 10 7.21 -7.21 -2.63
CA ASP A 10 8.63 -7.45 -2.36
C ASP A 10 9.10 -6.84 -1.01
N LEU A 11 8.20 -6.17 -0.29
CA LEU A 11 8.47 -5.59 1.03
C LEU A 11 8.57 -6.68 2.11
N LEU A 12 9.18 -6.33 3.25
CA LEU A 12 9.06 -7.15 4.46
C LEU A 12 7.68 -6.90 5.08
N LEU A 13 6.79 -7.88 4.92
CA LEU A 13 5.39 -7.83 5.34
C LEU A 13 5.17 -8.46 6.72
N ASN A 14 4.38 -7.78 7.56
CA ASN A 14 3.82 -8.31 8.80
C ASN A 14 2.33 -7.96 8.85
N GLY A 15 1.46 -8.97 8.87
CA GLY A 15 -0.01 -8.79 8.83
C GLY A 15 -0.60 -8.48 7.45
N TYR A 16 0.22 -8.10 6.47
CA TYR A 16 -0.19 -7.98 5.07
C TYR A 16 -0.11 -9.31 4.32
N PHE A 17 -1.03 -9.51 3.38
CA PHE A 17 -1.08 -10.63 2.46
C PHE A 17 -0.88 -10.15 1.03
N ILE A 18 -0.10 -10.90 0.24
CA ILE A 18 0.03 -10.67 -1.20
C ILE A 18 -1.26 -11.12 -1.88
N LYS A 19 -1.78 -10.26 -2.75
CA LYS A 19 -2.99 -10.45 -3.56
C LYS A 19 -2.66 -10.24 -5.03
N ASN A 20 -3.50 -10.77 -5.91
CA ASN A 20 -3.35 -10.62 -7.35
C ASN A 20 -4.41 -9.67 -7.88
N GLU A 21 -3.98 -8.66 -8.64
CA GLU A 21 -4.85 -7.77 -9.39
C GLU A 21 -4.10 -7.25 -10.61
N SER A 22 -4.69 -7.38 -11.78
CA SER A 22 -4.09 -7.00 -13.07
C SER A 22 -3.81 -5.51 -13.23
N SER A 23 -4.54 -4.64 -12.51
CA SER A 23 -4.24 -3.20 -12.47
C SER A 23 -3.00 -2.86 -11.67
N ALA A 24 -2.55 -3.75 -10.80
CA ALA A 24 -1.32 -3.53 -10.06
C ALA A 24 -0.12 -3.76 -10.96
N SER A 25 0.98 -3.10 -10.64
CA SER A 25 2.24 -3.47 -11.25
C SER A 25 2.61 -4.92 -10.94
N ASN A 26 3.20 -5.60 -11.93
CA ASN A 26 3.49 -7.03 -11.87
C ASN A 26 2.27 -7.91 -11.52
N GLY A 27 1.05 -7.36 -11.59
CA GLY A 27 -0.19 -8.05 -11.30
C GLY A 27 -0.43 -8.34 -9.81
N LYS A 28 0.29 -7.69 -8.89
CA LYS A 28 0.22 -7.97 -7.45
C LYS A 28 0.19 -6.73 -6.58
N TYR A 29 -0.46 -6.85 -5.44
CA TYR A 29 -0.51 -5.83 -4.40
C TYR A 29 -0.58 -6.48 -3.02
N ILE A 30 -0.53 -5.67 -1.96
CA ILE A 30 -0.67 -6.14 -0.59
C ILE A 30 -1.98 -5.64 0.03
N GLY A 31 -2.62 -6.46 0.85
CA GLY A 31 -3.83 -6.08 1.57
C GLY A 31 -3.94 -6.77 2.93
N LEU A 32 -4.72 -6.17 3.84
CA LEU A 32 -4.84 -6.62 5.23
C LEU A 32 -5.80 -7.81 5.40
N LEU A 33 -6.78 -7.94 4.50
CA LEU A 33 -7.73 -9.03 4.57
C LEU A 33 -7.12 -10.30 4.01
N GLU A 34 -6.97 -11.32 4.87
CA GLU A 34 -6.57 -12.66 4.50
C GLU A 34 -7.55 -13.23 3.45
N PRO A 35 -7.07 -13.85 2.37
CA PRO A 35 -7.93 -14.52 1.41
C PRO A 35 -8.84 -15.55 2.09
N GLY A 36 -10.16 -15.31 2.04
CA GLY A 36 -11.16 -16.20 2.63
C GLY A 36 -11.49 -15.95 4.10
N ASN A 37 -10.93 -14.91 4.73
CA ASN A 37 -11.21 -14.56 6.12
C ASN A 37 -11.28 -13.04 6.32
N LEU A 38 -12.43 -12.56 6.78
CA LEU A 38 -12.65 -11.16 7.09
C LEU A 38 -12.40 -10.94 8.58
N THR A 39 -11.25 -10.36 8.93
CA THR A 39 -10.95 -9.90 10.29
C THR A 39 -11.12 -8.38 10.33
N PRO A 40 -12.19 -7.85 10.96
CA PRO A 40 -12.35 -6.41 11.13
C PRO A 40 -11.20 -5.81 11.96
N GLY A 41 -10.73 -4.64 11.55
CA GLY A 41 -9.65 -3.94 12.27
C GLY A 41 -8.28 -4.63 12.16
N ALA A 42 -8.07 -5.49 11.16
CA ALA A 42 -6.73 -5.99 10.84
C ALA A 42 -5.75 -4.84 10.63
N THR A 43 -4.52 -5.01 11.10
CA THR A 43 -3.42 -4.06 10.92
C THR A 43 -2.20 -4.79 10.39
N GLY A 44 -1.30 -4.05 9.77
CA GLY A 44 -0.09 -4.62 9.20
C GLY A 44 0.94 -3.56 8.90
N THR A 45 2.19 -3.99 8.76
CA THR A 45 3.32 -3.16 8.36
C THR A 45 3.99 -3.75 7.12
N ALA A 46 4.43 -2.89 6.23
CA ALA A 46 5.24 -3.24 5.07
C ALA A 46 6.48 -2.34 5.09
N SER A 47 7.67 -2.94 5.08
CA SER A 47 8.91 -2.21 5.33
C SER A 47 9.98 -2.53 4.30
N TYR A 48 10.85 -1.55 4.03
CA TYR A 48 11.96 -1.65 3.10
C TYR A 48 13.19 -0.98 3.70
N ASN A 49 14.35 -1.65 3.61
CA ASN A 49 15.61 -1.03 3.97
C ASN A 49 16.16 -0.24 2.78
N PHE A 50 16.01 1.08 2.82
CA PHE A 50 16.44 1.95 1.73
C PHE A 50 17.98 2.01 1.64
N SER A 51 18.55 1.47 0.56
CA SER A 51 20.00 1.44 0.31
C SER A 51 20.44 2.46 -0.76
N GLY A 52 19.64 3.50 -1.00
CA GLY A 52 19.99 4.58 -1.92
C GLY A 52 21.05 5.52 -1.35
N THR A 53 21.56 6.41 -2.20
CA THR A 53 22.46 7.48 -1.75
C THR A 53 21.74 8.45 -0.83
N ALA A 54 22.44 9.09 0.11
CA ALA A 54 21.84 10.14 0.93
C ALA A 54 21.42 11.35 0.05
N GLY A 55 20.22 11.87 0.28
CA GLY A 55 19.66 12.99 -0.47
C GLY A 55 18.17 13.16 -0.24
N THR A 56 17.56 14.12 -0.95
CA THR A 56 16.11 14.33 -0.94
C THR A 56 15.45 13.45 -1.98
N TYR A 57 14.37 12.78 -1.60
CA TYR A 57 13.57 11.92 -2.46
C TYR A 57 12.10 12.31 -2.38
N ASP A 58 11.44 12.31 -3.53
CA ASP A 58 9.98 12.31 -3.59
C ASP A 58 9.50 10.87 -3.42
N ILE A 59 8.74 10.60 -2.37
CA ILE A 59 8.15 9.28 -2.11
C ILE A 59 6.74 9.28 -2.69
N VAL A 60 6.49 8.37 -3.63
CA VAL A 60 5.17 8.14 -4.22
C VAL A 60 4.71 6.75 -3.79
N ILE A 61 3.55 6.69 -3.15
CA ILE A 61 2.93 5.45 -2.71
C ILE A 61 1.68 5.24 -3.54
N ALA A 62 1.66 4.18 -4.32
CA ALA A 62 0.46 3.77 -5.05
C ALA A 62 -0.37 2.85 -4.15
N TYR A 63 -1.68 3.08 -4.09
CA TYR A 63 -2.59 2.30 -3.24
C TYR A 63 -3.98 2.18 -3.87
N TYR A 64 -4.78 1.23 -3.39
CA TYR A 64 -6.19 1.13 -3.75
C TYR A 64 -7.04 1.80 -2.68
N ASP A 65 -7.87 2.75 -3.10
CA ASP A 65 -8.90 3.38 -2.27
C ASP A 65 -10.27 2.79 -2.63
N GLU A 66 -10.67 1.76 -1.88
CA GLU A 66 -11.93 1.04 -2.08
C GLU A 66 -13.08 1.75 -1.35
N ASN A 67 -14.24 1.85 -1.99
CA ASN A 67 -15.42 2.55 -1.48
C ASN A 67 -16.38 1.66 -0.67
N ASP A 68 -15.84 0.67 0.06
CA ASP A 68 -16.61 -0.24 0.92
C ASP A 68 -16.14 -0.22 2.39
N GLY A 69 -15.30 0.74 2.74
CA GLY A 69 -14.82 1.00 4.10
C GLY A 69 -13.94 2.25 4.13
N VAL A 70 -13.37 2.55 5.30
CA VAL A 70 -12.31 3.57 5.42
C VAL A 70 -11.10 2.94 6.08
N GLY A 71 -10.05 2.75 5.31
CA GLY A 71 -8.73 2.34 5.79
C GLY A 71 -7.89 3.54 6.25
N GLN A 72 -6.78 3.26 6.93
CA GLN A 72 -5.78 4.27 7.29
C GLN A 72 -4.40 3.78 6.87
N LEU A 73 -3.64 4.64 6.20
CA LEU A 73 -2.24 4.43 5.86
C LEU A 73 -1.37 5.44 6.61
N GLU A 74 -0.18 5.00 6.98
CA GLU A 74 0.86 5.85 7.58
C GLU A 74 2.20 5.52 6.91
N LEU A 75 2.92 6.55 6.47
CA LEU A 75 4.29 6.47 6.02
C LEU A 75 5.22 6.86 7.17
N GLN A 76 6.16 5.97 7.50
CA GLN A 76 7.23 6.25 8.43
C GLN A 76 8.60 6.18 7.74
N VAL A 77 9.50 7.10 8.11
CA VAL A 77 10.92 7.08 7.71
C VAL A 77 11.76 7.05 8.98
N ASP A 78 12.60 6.03 9.12
CA ASP A 78 13.39 5.78 10.34
C ASP A 78 12.55 5.79 11.63
N ASN A 79 11.35 5.17 11.58
CA ASN A 79 10.34 5.12 12.65
C ASN A 79 9.72 6.48 13.03
N ASN A 80 9.93 7.53 12.23
CA ASN A 80 9.23 8.81 12.39
C ASN A 80 8.08 8.89 11.39
N SER A 81 6.88 9.18 11.87
CA SER A 81 5.72 9.43 11.01
C SER A 81 5.97 10.68 10.16
N VAL A 82 5.86 10.52 8.84
CA VAL A 82 6.06 11.58 7.85
C VAL A 82 4.71 12.05 7.31
N GLU A 83 3.79 11.11 7.07
CA GLU A 83 2.46 11.40 6.55
C GLU A 83 1.47 10.29 6.93
N SER A 84 0.20 10.63 7.06
CA SER A 84 -0.89 9.67 7.27
C SER A 84 -2.16 10.12 6.56
N TRP A 85 -2.87 9.19 5.94
CA TRP A 85 -4.10 9.51 5.21
C TRP A 85 -5.12 8.39 5.27
N ALA A 86 -6.38 8.81 5.19
CA ALA A 86 -7.52 7.90 5.11
C ALA A 86 -7.72 7.44 3.66
N LEU A 87 -8.06 6.17 3.49
CA LEU A 87 -8.60 5.64 2.24
C LEU A 87 -10.11 5.93 2.26
N ASN A 88 -10.50 7.11 1.78
CA ASN A 88 -11.86 7.62 1.91
C ASN A 88 -12.39 8.31 0.64
N GLU A 89 -11.71 8.13 -0.49
CA GLU A 89 -12.18 8.67 -1.76
C GLU A 89 -13.39 7.87 -2.24
N ASN A 90 -14.41 8.56 -2.75
CA ASN A 90 -15.52 7.91 -3.43
C ASN A 90 -15.09 7.49 -4.84
N THR A 91 -14.40 6.36 -4.92
CA THR A 91 -13.91 5.81 -6.18
C THR A 91 -15.01 5.12 -6.98
N GLY A 92 -16.20 4.91 -6.39
CA GLY A 92 -17.33 4.25 -7.04
C GLY A 92 -17.22 2.72 -7.13
N THR A 93 -16.20 2.11 -6.50
CA THR A 93 -15.99 0.66 -6.46
C THR A 93 -15.43 0.23 -5.11
N GLY A 94 -15.95 -0.87 -4.56
CA GLY A 94 -15.45 -1.50 -3.32
C GLY A 94 -14.42 -2.59 -3.58
N ALA A 95 -13.66 -2.49 -4.67
CA ALA A 95 -12.69 -3.50 -5.05
C ALA A 95 -11.44 -2.87 -5.66
N ALA A 96 -10.29 -3.48 -5.40
CA ALA A 96 -9.02 -3.15 -6.04
C ALA A 96 -9.11 -3.36 -7.55
N ASN A 97 -8.99 -2.29 -8.31
CA ASN A 97 -8.97 -2.28 -9.77
C ASN A 97 -8.44 -0.92 -10.27
N ASN A 98 -8.40 -0.69 -11.58
CA ASN A 98 -7.90 0.57 -12.15
C ASN A 98 -8.68 1.82 -11.69
N GLN A 99 -9.94 1.69 -11.29
CA GLN A 99 -10.78 2.80 -10.86
C GLN A 99 -10.50 3.22 -9.40
N SER A 100 -10.05 2.29 -8.55
CA SER A 100 -9.65 2.56 -7.16
C SER A 100 -8.15 2.81 -6.98
N LEU A 101 -7.31 2.60 -7.99
CA LEU A 101 -5.86 2.85 -7.91
C LEU A 101 -5.55 4.36 -7.84
N ARG A 102 -4.73 4.77 -6.88
CA ARG A 102 -4.26 6.14 -6.64
C ARG A 102 -2.74 6.21 -6.60
#